data_AF-D2J9H9-F1
#
_entry.id   AF-D2J9H9-F1
#
_cell.length_a   1.000
_cell.length_b   1.000
_cell.length_c   1.000
_cell.angle_alpha   90.00
_cell.angle_beta   90.00
_cell.angle_gamma   90.00
#
_symmetry.space_group_name_H-M   'P 1'
#
loop_
_entity.id
_entity.type
_entity.pdbx_description
1 polymer ?
#
loop_
_entity_poly.entity_id
_entity_poly.type
_entity_poly.pdbx_seq_one_letter_code
_entity_poly.pdbx_strand_id
1 'polypeptide(L)'
;MPNFEKYNLSQVKTERFYQLPKYLFEDAYFKKMSAEAKIMYALLKDRFELSIQNEWVDRNNNIYFIFSNKHLCEYLGYGEQKIIKLKKELVNFNLLTQERVGLNKPNRLYLLKPNYDIEASLTKEL
;
A
#
# COMPACT_ATOMS: atom_id res chain seq x y z
N MET A 1 -28.85 29.73 -11.98
CA MET A 1 -28.39 28.82 -10.89
C MET A 1 -27.40 27.84 -11.48
N PRO A 2 -26.31 27.47 -10.78
CA PRO A 2 -25.40 26.46 -11.31
C PRO A 2 -26.13 25.13 -11.49
N ASN A 3 -25.97 24.52 -12.66
CA ASN A 3 -26.53 23.21 -12.98
C ASN A 3 -25.75 22.16 -12.19
N PHE A 4 -26.41 21.48 -11.26
CA PHE A 4 -25.84 20.34 -10.55
C PHE A 4 -26.31 19.05 -11.22
N GLU A 5 -25.37 18.24 -11.68
CA GLU A 5 -25.66 16.92 -12.24
C GLU A 5 -25.54 15.85 -11.15
N LYS A 6 -26.38 14.82 -11.22
CA LYS A 6 -26.29 13.65 -10.34
C LYS A 6 -25.18 12.74 -10.86
N TYR A 7 -24.37 12.19 -9.97
CA TYR A 7 -23.37 11.19 -10.33
C TYR A 7 -24.01 9.99 -11.04
N ASN A 8 -23.53 9.70 -12.24
CA ASN A 8 -23.83 8.49 -12.98
C ASN A 8 -22.95 7.33 -12.48
N LEU A 9 -23.49 6.11 -12.40
CA LEU A 9 -22.73 4.87 -12.14
C LEU A 9 -21.46 4.71 -13.00
N SER A 10 -21.43 5.24 -14.23
CA SER A 10 -20.24 5.28 -15.07
C SER A 10 -19.18 6.27 -14.56
N GLN A 11 -19.58 7.44 -14.07
CA GLN A 11 -18.69 8.46 -13.50
C GLN A 11 -18.06 7.98 -12.19
N VAL A 12 -18.82 7.24 -11.37
CA VAL A 12 -18.31 6.63 -10.12
C VAL A 12 -17.13 5.69 -10.39
N LYS A 13 -17.10 4.98 -11.54
CA LYS A 13 -15.97 4.11 -11.88
C LYS A 13 -14.72 4.90 -12.25
N THR A 14 -14.86 6.03 -12.94
CA THR A 14 -13.74 6.90 -13.35
C THR A 14 -13.22 7.78 -12.21
N GLU A 15 -13.97 7.91 -11.12
CA GLU A 15 -13.60 8.69 -9.94
C GLU A 15 -12.77 7.92 -8.91
N ARG A 16 -12.56 6.61 -9.12
CA ARG A 16 -11.70 5.82 -8.25
C ARG A 16 -10.24 6.13 -8.54
N PHE A 17 -9.47 6.44 -7.50
CA PHE A 17 -8.04 6.71 -7.58
C PHE A 17 -7.29 5.94 -6.50
N TYR A 18 -6.01 5.68 -6.74
CA TYR A 18 -5.11 5.19 -5.70
C TYR A 18 -4.53 6.36 -4.91
N GLN A 19 -4.54 6.22 -3.59
CA GLN A 19 -3.90 7.19 -2.71
C GLN A 19 -2.40 6.92 -2.65
N LEU A 20 -1.62 7.84 -3.20
CA LEU A 20 -0.17 7.78 -3.14
C LEU A 20 0.34 8.75 -2.06
N PRO A 21 0.92 8.25 -0.95
CA PRO A 21 1.35 9.13 0.14
C PRO A 21 2.50 10.05 -0.29
N LYS A 22 2.38 11.34 0.05
CA LYS A 22 3.38 12.38 -0.28
C LYS A 22 4.75 12.13 0.35
N TYR A 23 4.77 11.56 1.55
CA TYR A 23 6.02 11.26 2.25
C TYR A 23 6.96 10.33 1.46
N LEU A 24 6.42 9.52 0.53
CA LEU A 24 7.24 8.68 -0.35
C LEU A 24 8.13 9.52 -1.30
N PHE A 25 7.83 10.79 -1.49
CA PHE A 25 8.56 11.72 -2.35
C PHE A 25 9.29 12.81 -1.56
N GLU A 26 8.73 13.22 -0.42
CA GLU A 26 9.25 14.30 0.41
C GLU A 26 10.39 13.82 1.33
N ASP A 27 10.29 12.62 1.90
CA ASP A 27 11.32 12.10 2.82
C ASP A 27 12.54 11.58 2.04
N ALA A 28 13.73 12.04 2.43
CA ALA A 28 15.01 11.63 1.85
C ALA A 28 15.28 10.12 1.94
N TYR A 29 14.72 9.44 2.95
CA TYR A 29 14.77 7.98 3.09
C TYR A 29 13.99 7.31 1.94
N PHE A 30 12.72 7.65 1.75
CA PHE A 30 11.86 7.04 0.71
C PHE A 30 12.13 7.59 -0.69
N LYS A 31 12.78 8.74 -0.83
CA LYS A 31 13.14 9.34 -2.13
C LYS A 31 14.01 8.42 -2.98
N LYS A 32 14.82 7.56 -2.34
CA LYS A 32 15.68 6.55 -2.99
C LYS A 32 14.91 5.38 -3.60
N MET A 33 13.64 5.21 -3.26
CA MET A 33 12.80 4.15 -3.82
C MET A 33 12.46 4.42 -5.29
N SER A 34 12.32 3.34 -6.05
CA SER A 34 11.77 3.36 -7.40
C SER A 34 10.33 3.88 -7.41
N ALA A 35 9.98 4.62 -8.45
CA ALA A 35 8.61 5.13 -8.63
C ALA A 35 7.59 3.96 -8.69
N GLU A 36 7.98 2.84 -9.30
CA GLU A 36 7.14 1.63 -9.38
C GLU A 36 6.88 1.02 -8.01
N ALA A 37 7.86 1.01 -7.09
CA ALA A 37 7.64 0.53 -5.72
C ALA A 37 6.68 1.45 -4.96
N LYS A 38 6.77 2.78 -5.16
CA LYS A 38 5.82 3.74 -4.57
C LYS A 38 4.39 3.51 -5.07
N ILE A 39 4.23 3.26 -6.38
CA ILE A 39 2.93 2.92 -6.97
C ILE A 39 2.42 1.59 -6.42
N MET A 40 3.27 0.56 -6.32
CA MET A 40 2.90 -0.72 -5.70
C MET A 40 2.43 -0.51 -4.26
N TYR A 41 3.09 0.35 -3.47
CA TYR A 41 2.65 0.67 -2.12
C TYR A 41 1.23 1.25 -2.09
N ALA A 42 0.91 2.21 -2.96
CA ALA A 42 -0.45 2.79 -3.04
C ALA A 42 -1.52 1.75 -3.38
N LEU A 43 -1.19 0.80 -4.28
CA LEU A 43 -2.07 -0.30 -4.63
C LEU A 43 -2.27 -1.28 -3.47
N LEU A 44 -1.19 -1.62 -2.76
CA LEU A 44 -1.28 -2.46 -1.56
C LEU A 44 -2.09 -1.77 -0.45
N LYS A 45 -2.02 -0.44 -0.33
CA LYS A 45 -2.82 0.34 0.61
C LYS A 45 -4.32 0.26 0.30
N ASP A 46 -4.72 0.36 -0.97
CA ASP A 46 -6.12 0.16 -1.38
C ASP A 46 -6.62 -1.25 -1.04
N ARG A 47 -5.79 -2.28 -1.25
CA ARG A 47 -6.11 -3.66 -0.83
C ARG A 47 -6.15 -3.85 0.68
N PHE A 48 -5.29 -3.15 1.41
CA PHE A 48 -5.30 -3.12 2.85
C PHE A 48 -6.61 -2.52 3.37
N GLU A 49 -7.12 -1.44 2.77
CA GLU A 49 -8.41 -0.83 3.13
C GLU A 49 -9.59 -1.81 2.97
N LEU A 50 -9.59 -2.63 1.92
CA LEU A 50 -10.56 -3.73 1.77
C LEU A 50 -10.43 -4.78 2.89
N SER A 51 -9.22 -5.00 3.40
CA SER A 51 -8.98 -5.95 4.48
C SER A 51 -9.49 -5.44 5.83
N ILE A 52 -9.49 -4.10 6.04
CA ILE A 52 -10.17 -3.46 7.17
C ILE A 52 -11.67 -3.76 7.11
N GLN A 53 -12.30 -3.60 5.95
CA GLN A 53 -13.74 -3.84 5.75
C GLN A 53 -14.12 -5.31 5.98
N ASN A 54 -13.20 -6.23 5.69
CA ASN A 54 -13.39 -7.67 5.89
C ASN A 54 -12.93 -8.17 7.27
N GLU A 55 -12.53 -7.27 8.18
CA GLU A 55 -12.04 -7.60 9.52
C GLU A 55 -10.90 -8.63 9.52
N TRP A 56 -9.98 -8.52 8.56
CA TRP A 56 -8.79 -9.39 8.50
C TRP A 56 -7.74 -8.95 9.52
N VAL A 57 -7.93 -9.40 10.75
CA VAL A 57 -7.14 -9.03 11.92
C VAL A 57 -6.48 -10.26 12.53
N ASP A 58 -5.22 -10.13 12.97
CA ASP A 58 -4.52 -11.19 13.70
C ASP A 58 -4.81 -11.15 15.22
N ARG A 59 -4.15 -12.02 15.99
CA ARG A 59 -4.35 -12.12 17.45
C ARG A 59 -3.90 -10.89 18.22
N ASN A 60 -3.04 -10.06 17.63
CA ASN A 60 -2.48 -8.85 18.24
C ASN A 60 -3.22 -7.58 17.76
N ASN A 61 -4.40 -7.74 17.16
CA ASN A 61 -5.19 -6.66 16.58
C ASN A 61 -4.50 -5.95 15.39
N ASN A 62 -3.54 -6.61 14.72
CA ASN A 62 -2.92 -6.07 13.51
C ASN A 62 -3.68 -6.52 12.27
N ILE A 63 -3.92 -5.56 11.38
CA ILE A 63 -4.61 -5.83 10.12
C ILE A 63 -3.61 -6.43 9.12
N TYR A 64 -3.98 -7.56 8.53
CA TYR A 64 -3.20 -8.20 7.48
C TYR A 64 -4.03 -8.33 6.20
N PHE A 65 -3.33 -8.53 5.09
CA PHE A 65 -3.96 -8.85 3.83
C PHE A 65 -3.27 -10.02 3.14
N ILE A 66 -4.05 -10.77 2.37
CA ILE A 66 -3.55 -11.88 1.55
C ILE A 66 -3.51 -11.40 0.11
N PHE A 67 -2.32 -11.35 -0.47
CA PHE A 67 -2.18 -11.00 -1.88
C PHE A 67 -1.06 -11.80 -2.55
N SER A 68 -1.46 -12.67 -3.47
CA SER A 68 -0.54 -13.56 -4.17
C SER A 68 0.29 -12.80 -5.20
N ASN A 69 1.50 -13.29 -5.47
CA ASN A 69 2.32 -12.73 -6.54
C ASN A 69 1.62 -12.86 -7.90
N LYS A 70 0.91 -13.96 -8.14
CA LYS A 70 0.13 -14.18 -9.37
C LYS A 70 -0.92 -13.08 -9.60
N HIS A 71 -1.70 -12.74 -8.58
CA HIS A 71 -2.67 -11.64 -8.70
C HIS A 71 -1.97 -10.29 -8.93
N LEU A 72 -0.83 -10.03 -8.28
CA LEU A 72 -0.05 -8.81 -8.54
C LEU A 72 0.48 -8.76 -9.98
N CYS A 73 0.95 -9.87 -10.52
CA CYS A 73 1.41 -9.98 -11.91
C CYS A 73 0.27 -9.68 -12.89
N GLU A 74 -0.90 -10.32 -12.70
CA GLU A 74 -2.08 -10.10 -13.52
C GLU A 74 -2.60 -8.66 -13.43
N TYR A 75 -2.56 -8.08 -12.23
CA TYR A 75 -3.08 -6.73 -11.99
C TYR A 75 -2.17 -5.62 -12.53
N LEU A 76 -0.85 -5.77 -12.40
CA LEU A 76 0.13 -4.78 -12.87
C LEU A 76 0.67 -5.07 -14.28
N GLY A 77 0.36 -6.24 -14.86
CA GLY A 77 0.91 -6.68 -16.13
C GLY A 77 2.42 -6.93 -16.09
N TYR A 78 2.98 -7.26 -14.92
CA TYR A 78 4.41 -7.47 -14.74
C TYR A 78 4.76 -8.95 -14.59
N GLY A 79 5.95 -9.32 -15.06
CA GLY A 79 6.53 -10.63 -14.79
C GLY A 79 6.82 -10.83 -13.30
N GLU A 80 6.76 -12.08 -12.85
CA GLU A 80 6.89 -12.44 -11.44
C GLU A 80 8.20 -11.96 -10.80
N GLN A 81 9.31 -12.02 -11.54
CA GLN A 81 10.62 -11.53 -11.07
C GLN A 81 10.57 -10.04 -10.70
N LYS A 82 9.85 -9.22 -11.47
CA LYS A 82 9.70 -7.80 -11.20
C LYS A 82 8.84 -7.57 -9.96
N ILE A 83 7.73 -8.29 -9.81
CA ILE A 83 6.90 -8.24 -8.60
C ILE A 83 7.70 -8.62 -7.36
N ILE A 84 8.49 -9.69 -7.42
CA ILE A 84 9.35 -10.10 -6.30
C ILE A 84 10.37 -9.00 -5.97
N LYS A 85 10.99 -8.38 -6.97
CA LYS A 85 11.94 -7.26 -6.76
C LYS A 85 11.26 -6.07 -6.08
N LEU A 86 10.09 -5.65 -6.55
CA LEU A 86 9.34 -4.53 -5.95
C LEU A 86 8.89 -4.84 -4.52
N LYS A 87 8.41 -6.06 -4.24
CA LYS A 87 8.08 -6.47 -2.87
C LYS A 87 9.30 -6.47 -1.96
N LYS A 88 10.46 -6.96 -2.43
CA LYS A 88 11.71 -6.90 -1.68
C LYS A 88 12.14 -5.47 -1.41
N GLU A 89 11.97 -4.56 -2.36
CA GLU A 89 12.23 -3.14 -2.16
C GLU A 89 11.34 -2.55 -1.07
N LEU A 90 10.03 -2.81 -1.09
CA LEU A 90 9.12 -2.37 -0.02
C LEU A 90 9.50 -2.92 1.36
N VAL A 91 9.95 -4.17 1.43
CA VAL A 91 10.47 -4.77 2.67
C VAL A 91 11.75 -4.07 3.13
N ASN A 92 12.68 -3.76 2.22
CA ASN A 92 13.94 -3.09 2.54
C ASN A 92 13.74 -1.67 3.08
N PHE A 93 12.66 -0.98 2.67
CA PHE A 93 12.28 0.33 3.18
C PHE A 93 11.29 0.27 4.36
N ASN A 94 11.07 -0.91 4.96
CA ASN A 94 10.17 -1.10 6.10
C ASN A 94 8.73 -0.65 5.84
N LEU A 95 8.23 -0.80 4.61
CA LEU A 95 6.85 -0.48 4.24
C LEU A 95 5.96 -1.73 4.12
N LEU A 96 6.56 -2.91 4.08
CA LEU A 96 5.86 -4.19 3.97
C LEU A 96 6.58 -5.24 4.81
N THR A 97 5.84 -6.04 5.57
CA THR A 97 6.36 -7.27 6.18
C THR A 97 5.48 -8.46 5.83
N GLN A 98 6.06 -9.65 5.87
CA GLN A 98 5.39 -10.89 5.50
C GLN A 98 5.59 -11.94 6.59
N GLU A 99 4.49 -12.53 7.05
CA GLU A 99 4.51 -13.61 8.03
C GLU A 99 4.07 -14.92 7.37
N ARG A 100 4.87 -15.98 7.59
CA ARG A 100 4.55 -17.33 7.11
C ARG A 100 3.72 -18.05 8.17
N VAL A 101 2.45 -18.28 7.88
CA VAL A 101 1.48 -18.85 8.84
C VAL A 101 1.54 -20.39 8.93
N GLY A 102 2.06 -21.07 7.91
CA GLY A 102 2.21 -22.53 7.93
C GLY A 102 2.31 -23.17 6.55
N LEU A 103 2.31 -24.51 6.50
CA LEU A 103 2.23 -25.27 5.25
C LEU A 103 0.84 -25.08 4.62
N ASN A 104 0.77 -24.87 3.30
CA ASN A 104 -0.46 -24.68 2.51
C ASN A 104 -1.35 -23.47 2.88
N LYS A 105 -0.94 -22.60 3.80
CA LYS A 105 -1.64 -21.34 4.07
C LYS A 105 -0.97 -20.18 3.33
N PRO A 106 -1.74 -19.26 2.74
CA PRO A 106 -1.15 -18.06 2.16
C PRO A 106 -0.44 -17.25 3.24
N ASN A 107 0.66 -16.60 2.84
CA ASN A 107 1.38 -15.70 3.74
C ASN A 107 0.50 -14.48 4.07
N ARG A 108 0.62 -14.01 5.31
CA ARG A 108 0.03 -12.74 5.72
C ARG A 108 0.98 -11.62 5.36
N LEU A 109 0.45 -10.60 4.71
CA LEU A 109 1.16 -9.37 4.41
C LEU A 109 0.66 -8.28 5.34
N TYR A 110 1.58 -7.52 5.92
CA TYR A 110 1.28 -6.41 6.80
C TYR A 110 1.87 -5.15 6.19
N LEU A 111 1.02 -4.14 6.01
CA LEU A 111 1.46 -2.83 5.54
C LEU A 111 1.99 -2.03 6.72
N LEU A 112 3.15 -1.41 6.56
CA LEU A 112 3.77 -0.59 7.59
C LEU A 112 3.74 0.89 7.16
N LYS A 113 3.63 1.78 8.14
CA LYS A 113 3.72 3.23 7.94
C LYS A 113 4.90 3.78 8.76
N PRO A 114 5.61 4.80 8.28
CA PRO A 114 6.62 5.47 9.08
C PRO A 114 5.97 6.08 10.33
N ASN A 115 6.65 5.95 11.47
CA ASN A 115 6.32 6.74 12.65
C ASN A 115 7.14 8.03 12.59
N TYR A 116 6.49 9.14 12.27
CA TYR A 116 7.07 10.46 12.48
C TYR A 116 6.70 10.85 13.91
N ASP A 117 7.63 10.71 14.84
CA ASP A 117 7.45 11.30 16.17
C ASP A 117 7.29 12.81 15.95
N ILE A 118 6.07 13.31 16.13
CA ILE A 118 5.66 14.69 15.81
C ILE A 118 6.55 15.71 16.57
N GLU A 119 7.09 15.32 17.72
CA GLU A 119 7.96 16.16 18.55
C GLU A 119 9.34 16.42 17.93
N ALA A 120 9.90 15.50 17.13
CA ALA A 120 11.23 15.68 16.55
C ALA A 120 11.24 16.60 15.33
N SER A 121 10.10 16.72 14.62
CA SER A 121 9.98 17.52 13.40
C SER A 121 9.76 19.01 13.65
N LEU A 122 9.18 19.40 14.80
CA LEU A 122 8.95 20.81 15.15
C LEU A 122 10.24 21.56 15.53
N THR A 123 11.28 20.85 15.98
CA THR A 123 12.59 21.44 16.34
C THR A 123 13.49 21.77 15.15
N LYS A 124 13.15 21.33 13.92
CA LYS A 124 13.97 21.60 12.73
C LYS A 124 13.50 22.79 11.89
N GLU A 125 12.43 23.47 12.30
CA GLU A 125 11.86 24.64 11.61
C GLU A 125 11.93 25.94 12.45
N LEU A 126 12.78 26.00 13.48
CA LEU A 126 13.16 27.23 14.20
C LEU A 126 14.65 27.49 14.07
#